data_AF-A0A832BR19-F1
#
_entry.id   AF-A0A832BR19-F1
#
_cell.length_a   1.000
_cell.length_b   1.000
_cell.length_c   1.000
_cell.angle_alpha   90.00
_cell.angle_beta   90.00
_cell.angle_gamma   90.00
#
_symmetry.space_group_name_H-M   'P 1'
#
loop_
_entity.id
_entity.type
_entity.pdbx_description
1 polymer ?
#
loop_
_entity_poly.entity_id
_entity_poly.type
_entity_poly.pdbx_seq_one_letter_code
_entity_poly.pdbx_strand_id
1 'polypeptide(L)'
;MILLGIFDACNGRFAWEIIPTLLGAGILGWLMKHFAGSKKTSIYKNAADTWESKYNRATEEHKSSTQNYQNLLSINEKSIDNYTVKLSVLEKDLATLISENKSTLETLASKEGEIAKFKQQVAGLDASAKQMAKEKESLIGEWDNRWKAINTELSNAKKLEGVLTSKEDELNKLKEQLSNTESQKLQLELRLKSASEIAGKLPGLEAELNTLKQNYSNAETGFASKLNTADLDWKNKLAEQGKKVDSLQNTLDAALAKAAKAGELEKTNTALELELKKVQTAESEMRDKINEQSQQLDKLNKEISHQQLTLQERNKKITALEESLATNNANSSNLKVLETELAAQQSRYNNLATELSGRNTYVHDLESKLKIAGDSSTKLVSKDKELNELKRQHEGLQTELNSLQRLYKEAEAKMALIPTTAFVKKDKKDDLKIVEGVGPKIEELLNQDGILYFEQLADASYVRVRRALDKGGDKFRMHDPGTWGQQADLAARGEWEELKKLQSELDGGRRVVYVTEQASTPVKRDDLKVVEGIGPKIEELLNNAGIYSFEQLANARYERLKTILEEAGPRFQMHDPASWPEQSKLAADNKWEELKALQEKLNAGRKG
;
A
#
# COMPACT_ATOMS: atom_id res chain seq x y z
N MET A 1 69.02 17.56 -41.33
CA MET A 1 67.69 18.17 -41.50
C MET A 1 66.57 17.14 -41.52
N ILE A 2 66.63 16.07 -42.31
CA ILE A 2 65.58 15.02 -42.35
C ILE A 2 65.41 14.31 -40.99
N LEU A 3 66.52 14.00 -40.28
CA LEU A 3 66.47 13.40 -38.94
C LEU A 3 65.86 14.30 -37.86
N LEU A 4 65.93 15.64 -38.04
CA LEU A 4 65.31 16.61 -37.11
C LEU A 4 63.80 16.70 -37.33
N GLY A 5 63.33 16.61 -38.59
CA GLY A 5 61.88 16.58 -38.89
C GLY A 5 61.17 15.31 -38.42
N ILE A 6 61.89 14.18 -38.35
CA ILE A 6 61.35 12.91 -37.84
C ILE A 6 61.27 12.91 -36.30
N PHE A 7 62.16 13.67 -35.63
CA PHE A 7 62.14 13.82 -34.17
C PHE A 7 60.93 14.61 -33.68
N ASP A 8 60.59 15.72 -34.35
CA ASP A 8 59.41 16.53 -34.02
C ASP A 8 58.09 15.80 -34.30
N ALA A 9 58.02 14.95 -35.34
CA ALA A 9 56.81 14.19 -35.67
C ALA A 9 56.47 13.07 -34.67
N CYS A 10 57.41 12.68 -33.79
CA CYS A 10 57.27 11.56 -32.87
C CYS A 10 57.16 11.96 -31.38
N ASN A 11 56.91 13.24 -31.06
CA ASN A 11 56.72 13.74 -29.69
C ASN A 11 57.77 13.22 -28.68
N GLY A 12 59.04 13.15 -29.08
CA GLY A 12 60.16 12.83 -28.17
C GLY A 12 60.30 11.36 -27.73
N ARG A 13 59.49 10.41 -28.20
CA ARG A 13 59.72 8.96 -27.99
C ARG A 13 60.50 8.36 -29.16
N PHE A 14 61.79 8.63 -29.20
CA PHE A 14 62.69 8.09 -30.22
C PHE A 14 63.25 6.73 -29.78
N ALA A 15 62.90 5.64 -30.47
CA ALA A 15 63.51 4.33 -30.23
C ALA A 15 64.92 4.30 -30.85
N TRP A 16 65.95 4.33 -30.02
CA TRP A 16 67.36 4.27 -30.42
C TRP A 16 67.73 3.05 -31.27
N GLU A 17 66.85 2.03 -31.32
CA GLU A 17 67.01 0.79 -32.08
C GLU A 17 66.78 0.94 -33.60
N ILE A 18 66.15 2.03 -34.05
CA ILE A 18 65.81 2.22 -35.48
C ILE A 18 66.94 2.96 -36.23
N ILE A 19 67.82 3.66 -35.51
CA ILE A 19 68.94 4.43 -36.07
C ILE A 19 69.97 3.53 -36.79
N PRO A 20 70.41 2.38 -36.23
CA PRO A 20 71.36 1.50 -36.91
C PRO A 20 70.81 0.89 -38.20
N THR A 21 69.50 0.61 -38.24
CA THR A 21 68.81 0.04 -39.41
C THR A 21 68.62 1.08 -40.52
N LEU A 22 68.28 2.33 -40.17
CA LEU A 22 68.19 3.42 -41.15
C LEU A 22 69.56 3.88 -41.65
N LEU A 23 70.57 3.93 -40.78
CA LEU A 23 71.97 4.19 -41.18
C LEU A 23 72.52 3.03 -42.03
N GLY A 24 72.24 1.78 -41.65
CA GLY A 24 72.63 0.59 -42.40
C GLY A 24 72.00 0.55 -43.79
N ALA A 25 70.72 0.90 -43.91
CA ALA A 25 70.03 1.00 -45.20
C ALA A 25 70.55 2.17 -46.06
N GLY A 26 70.85 3.32 -45.46
CA GLY A 26 71.48 4.46 -46.16
C GLY A 26 72.89 4.15 -46.66
N ILE A 27 73.70 3.44 -45.86
CA ILE A 27 75.05 2.99 -46.23
C ILE A 27 74.99 1.91 -47.32
N LEU A 28 74.05 0.95 -47.23
CA LEU A 28 73.83 -0.05 -48.30
C LEU A 28 73.37 0.60 -49.61
N GLY A 29 72.44 1.56 -49.56
CA GLY A 29 71.97 2.30 -50.72
C GLY A 29 73.08 3.14 -51.38
N TRP A 30 73.93 3.79 -50.56
CA TRP A 30 75.10 4.52 -51.03
C TRP A 30 76.15 3.59 -51.68
N LEU A 31 76.47 2.46 -51.05
CA LEU A 31 77.38 1.43 -51.59
C LEU A 31 76.86 0.85 -52.92
N MET A 32 75.56 0.57 -53.01
CA MET A 32 74.95 0.03 -54.23
C MET A 32 74.92 1.04 -55.38
N LYS A 33 74.81 2.35 -55.09
CA LYS A 33 74.90 3.42 -56.10
C LYS A 33 76.33 3.66 -56.61
N HIS A 34 77.35 3.37 -55.79
CA HIS A 34 78.75 3.63 -56.12
C HIS A 34 79.48 2.44 -56.78
N PHE A 35 78.99 1.20 -56.60
CA PHE A 35 79.62 -0.03 -57.10
C PHE A 35 78.84 -0.76 -58.23
N ALA A 36 77.87 -0.10 -58.86
CA ALA A 36 77.00 -0.67 -59.88
C ALA A 36 77.64 -0.76 -61.29
N GLY A 37 78.61 -1.66 -61.46
CA GLY A 37 79.16 -2.04 -62.77
C GLY A 37 79.09 -3.55 -63.01
N SER A 38 78.03 -4.02 -63.69
CA SER A 38 77.87 -5.32 -64.41
C SER A 38 76.50 -5.97 -64.17
N LYS A 39 76.10 -6.85 -65.10
CA LYS A 39 74.76 -7.47 -65.33
C LYS A 39 74.04 -8.13 -64.12
N LYS A 40 74.58 -8.09 -62.90
CA LYS A 40 73.89 -8.49 -61.65
C LYS A 40 73.14 -7.35 -60.95
N THR A 41 73.24 -6.11 -61.43
CA THR A 41 72.58 -4.92 -60.87
C THR A 41 71.05 -4.96 -60.87
N SER A 42 70.41 -5.71 -61.79
CA SER A 42 68.95 -5.79 -61.88
C SER A 42 68.30 -6.53 -60.69
N ILE A 43 68.93 -7.60 -60.19
CA ILE A 43 68.36 -8.41 -59.11
C ILE A 43 68.42 -7.65 -57.77
N TYR A 44 69.53 -6.96 -57.53
CA TYR A 44 69.73 -6.14 -56.33
C TYR A 44 68.84 -4.89 -56.33
N LYS A 45 68.63 -4.28 -57.51
CA LYS A 45 67.68 -3.17 -57.66
C LYS A 45 66.25 -3.61 -57.39
N ASN A 46 65.82 -4.74 -57.96
CA ASN A 46 64.49 -5.29 -57.72
C ASN A 46 64.28 -5.67 -56.24
N ALA A 47 65.29 -6.21 -55.56
CA ALA A 47 65.23 -6.52 -54.14
C ALA A 47 65.15 -5.25 -53.27
N ALA A 48 65.91 -4.21 -53.61
CA ALA A 48 65.85 -2.91 -52.94
C ALA A 48 64.49 -2.23 -53.15
N ASP A 49 63.97 -2.20 -54.37
CA ASP A 49 62.65 -1.64 -54.70
C ASP A 49 61.52 -2.41 -53.98
N THR A 50 61.64 -3.75 -53.88
CA THR A 50 60.70 -4.60 -53.13
C THR A 50 60.75 -4.32 -51.63
N TRP A 51 61.93 -4.10 -51.06
CA TRP A 51 62.09 -3.76 -49.66
C TRP A 51 61.57 -2.35 -49.36
N GLU A 52 61.87 -1.37 -50.20
CA GLU A 52 61.39 0.00 -50.08
C GLU A 52 59.85 0.05 -50.17
N SER A 53 59.25 -0.73 -51.07
CA SER A 53 57.79 -0.89 -51.13
C SER A 53 57.20 -1.49 -49.84
N LYS A 54 57.84 -2.53 -49.28
CA LYS A 54 57.41 -3.13 -47.99
C LYS A 54 57.57 -2.16 -46.82
N TYR A 55 58.67 -1.40 -46.78
CA TYR A 55 58.93 -0.40 -45.75
C TYR A 55 57.91 0.75 -45.81
N ASN A 56 57.66 1.28 -47.01
CA ASN A 56 56.67 2.34 -47.20
C ASN A 56 55.26 1.85 -46.84
N ARG A 57 54.92 0.59 -47.18
CA ARG A 57 53.65 -0.03 -46.78
C ARG A 57 53.54 -0.17 -45.27
N ALA A 58 54.57 -0.67 -44.58
CA ALA A 58 54.57 -0.78 -43.12
C ALA A 58 54.49 0.59 -42.43
N THR A 59 55.13 1.61 -43.00
CA THR A 59 55.10 2.98 -42.49
C THR A 59 53.69 3.58 -42.61
N GLU A 60 53.02 3.38 -43.75
CA GLU A 60 51.66 3.88 -43.94
C GLU A 60 50.62 3.08 -43.13
N GLU A 61 50.82 1.78 -42.94
CA GLU A 61 50.04 0.94 -42.02
C GLU A 61 50.19 1.41 -40.57
N HIS A 62 51.40 1.71 -40.10
CA HIS A 62 51.65 2.25 -38.76
C HIS A 62 51.02 3.63 -38.56
N LYS A 63 51.15 4.52 -39.57
CA LYS A 63 50.51 5.84 -39.56
C LYS A 63 48.99 5.73 -39.51
N SER A 64 48.41 4.84 -40.31
CA SER A 64 46.97 4.55 -40.29
C SER A 64 46.51 3.97 -38.95
N SER A 65 47.28 3.06 -38.36
CA SER A 65 46.99 2.49 -37.03
C SER A 65 47.06 3.55 -35.92
N THR A 66 48.05 4.44 -35.98
CA THR A 66 48.18 5.56 -35.04
C THR A 66 47.00 6.51 -35.16
N GLN A 67 46.58 6.84 -36.37
CA GLN A 67 45.44 7.71 -36.62
C GLN A 67 44.13 7.07 -36.14
N ASN A 68 43.95 5.76 -36.35
CA ASN A 68 42.80 5.02 -35.81
C ASN A 68 42.77 5.04 -34.27
N TYR A 69 43.92 4.89 -33.61
CA TYR A 69 44.02 4.96 -32.15
C TYR A 69 43.65 6.35 -31.62
N GLN A 70 44.14 7.42 -32.26
CA GLN A 70 43.78 8.81 -31.91
C GLN A 70 42.29 9.09 -32.11
N ASN A 71 41.70 8.56 -33.18
CA ASN A 71 40.26 8.67 -33.42
C ASN A 71 39.44 7.96 -32.33
N LEU A 72 39.85 6.75 -31.92
CA LEU A 72 39.21 6.02 -30.83
C LEU A 72 39.32 6.74 -29.49
N LEU A 73 40.49 7.33 -29.20
CA LEU A 73 40.69 8.19 -28.02
C LEU A 73 39.74 9.37 -28.01
N SER A 74 39.63 10.11 -29.12
CA SER A 74 38.71 11.24 -29.24
C SER A 74 37.23 10.83 -29.09
N ILE A 75 36.84 9.67 -29.63
CA ILE A 75 35.48 9.12 -29.46
C ILE A 75 35.21 8.78 -27.99
N ASN A 76 36.18 8.18 -27.31
CA ASN A 76 36.06 7.84 -25.89
C ASN A 76 36.01 9.09 -25.00
N GLU A 77 36.85 10.09 -25.24
CA GLU A 77 36.81 11.38 -24.53
C GLU A 77 35.43 12.04 -24.66
N LYS A 78 34.90 12.13 -25.89
CA LYS A 78 33.54 12.67 -26.12
C LYS A 78 32.45 11.88 -25.40
N SER A 79 32.63 10.57 -25.28
CA SER A 79 31.69 9.72 -24.56
C SER A 79 31.76 9.96 -23.05
N ILE A 80 32.97 10.09 -22.49
CA ILE A 80 33.20 10.45 -21.08
C ILE A 80 32.58 11.82 -20.77
N ASP A 81 32.78 12.81 -21.62
CA ASP A 81 32.18 14.14 -21.46
C ASP A 81 30.63 14.05 -21.45
N ASN A 82 30.07 13.27 -22.38
CA ASN A 82 28.62 13.05 -22.44
C ASN A 82 28.07 12.38 -21.17
N TYR A 83 28.75 11.36 -20.66
CA TYR A 83 28.36 10.70 -19.41
C TYR A 83 28.53 11.62 -18.20
N THR A 84 29.57 12.45 -18.17
CA THR A 84 29.81 13.42 -17.10
C THR A 84 28.68 14.45 -17.03
N VAL A 85 28.27 14.98 -18.19
CA VAL A 85 27.12 15.89 -18.27
C VAL A 85 25.84 15.20 -17.78
N LYS A 86 25.57 13.97 -18.24
CA LYS A 86 24.40 13.19 -17.77
C LYS A 86 24.42 12.94 -16.26
N LEU A 87 25.58 12.64 -15.69
CA LEU A 87 25.75 12.43 -14.25
C LEU A 87 25.40 13.70 -13.48
N SER A 88 25.94 14.85 -13.91
CA SER A 88 25.66 16.14 -13.25
C SER A 88 24.18 16.54 -13.29
N VAL A 89 23.47 16.21 -14.38
CA VAL A 89 22.03 16.44 -14.48
C VAL A 89 21.29 15.54 -13.49
N LEU A 90 21.63 14.26 -13.44
CA LEU A 90 21.03 13.31 -12.49
C LEU A 90 21.29 13.70 -11.03
N GLU A 91 22.49 14.17 -10.69
CA GLU A 91 22.82 14.67 -9.35
C GLU A 91 21.96 15.88 -8.97
N LYS A 92 21.73 16.80 -9.92
CA LYS A 92 20.87 17.96 -9.71
C LYS A 92 19.40 17.56 -9.53
N ASP A 93 18.92 16.62 -10.34
CA ASP A 93 17.55 16.12 -10.24
C ASP A 93 17.33 15.39 -8.90
N LEU A 94 18.30 14.58 -8.47
CA LEU A 94 18.28 13.91 -7.17
C LEU A 94 18.26 14.93 -6.02
N ALA A 95 19.10 15.97 -6.07
CA ALA A 95 19.11 17.03 -5.07
C ALA A 95 17.76 17.77 -5.00
N THR A 96 17.14 18.01 -6.15
CA THR A 96 15.82 18.63 -6.25
C THR A 96 14.76 17.74 -5.60
N LEU A 97 14.71 16.45 -5.96
CA LEU A 97 13.79 15.47 -5.37
C LEU A 97 13.97 15.34 -3.85
N ILE A 98 15.21 15.37 -3.35
CA ILE A 98 15.48 15.35 -1.91
C ILE A 98 14.91 16.60 -1.23
N SER A 99 15.06 17.77 -1.85
CA SER A 99 14.52 19.02 -1.30
C SER A 99 12.99 19.06 -1.29
N GLU A 100 12.36 18.55 -2.35
CA GLU A 100 10.91 18.41 -2.46
C GLU A 100 10.37 17.43 -1.41
N ASN A 101 10.99 16.27 -1.27
CA ASN A 101 10.62 15.29 -0.26
C ASN A 101 10.78 15.82 1.18
N LYS A 102 11.80 16.64 1.43
CA LYS A 102 11.96 17.28 2.74
C LYS A 102 10.81 18.25 3.01
N SER A 103 10.45 19.08 2.03
CA SER A 103 9.32 20.03 2.13
C SER A 103 7.98 19.32 2.36
N THR A 104 7.73 18.21 1.65
CA THR A 104 6.50 17.42 1.84
C THR A 104 6.46 16.77 3.22
N LEU A 105 7.58 16.26 3.73
CA LEU A 105 7.67 15.73 5.09
C LEU A 105 7.41 16.79 6.16
N GLU A 106 7.95 17.99 6.02
CA GLU A 106 7.68 19.12 6.93
C GLU A 106 6.20 19.50 6.91
N THR A 107 5.58 19.48 5.72
CA THR A 107 4.14 19.74 5.56
C THR A 107 3.29 18.66 6.22
N LEU A 108 3.65 17.38 6.05
CA LEU A 108 2.97 16.25 6.69
C LEU A 108 3.06 16.34 8.22
N ALA A 109 4.25 16.62 8.77
CA ALA A 109 4.43 16.78 10.20
C ALA A 109 3.57 17.92 10.77
N SER A 110 3.45 19.05 10.04
CA SER A 110 2.56 20.14 10.41
C SER A 110 1.09 19.70 10.43
N LYS A 111 0.66 18.94 9.41
CA LYS A 111 -0.71 18.40 9.30
C LYS A 111 -1.02 17.38 10.41
N GLU A 112 -0.07 16.54 10.79
CA GLU A 112 -0.21 15.64 11.93
C GLU A 112 -0.44 16.41 13.24
N GLY A 113 0.27 17.53 13.42
CA GLY A 113 0.06 18.44 14.55
C GLY A 113 -1.35 19.06 14.58
N GLU A 114 -1.88 19.47 13.42
CA GLU A 114 -3.26 19.95 13.29
C GLU A 114 -4.28 18.84 13.62
N ILE A 115 -4.07 17.63 13.10
CA ILE A 115 -4.92 16.46 13.39
C ILE A 115 -4.93 16.15 14.88
N ALA A 116 -3.79 16.23 15.57
CA ALA A 116 -3.72 16.03 17.01
C ALA A 116 -4.56 17.05 17.79
N LYS A 117 -4.53 18.33 17.38
CA LYS A 117 -5.39 19.38 17.95
C LYS A 117 -6.86 19.09 17.73
N PHE A 118 -7.25 18.67 16.51
CA PHE A 118 -8.64 18.29 16.23
C PHE A 118 -9.09 17.09 17.05
N LYS A 119 -8.25 16.06 17.20
CA LYS A 119 -8.57 14.90 18.06
C LYS A 119 -8.83 15.33 19.51
N GLN A 120 -8.03 16.25 20.03
CA GLN A 120 -8.23 16.78 21.38
C GLN A 120 -9.55 17.57 21.50
N GLN A 121 -9.88 18.40 20.51
CA GLN A 121 -11.15 19.13 20.48
C GLN A 121 -12.36 18.18 20.41
N VAL A 122 -12.31 17.15 19.56
CA VAL A 122 -13.36 16.13 19.46
C VAL A 122 -13.55 15.40 20.79
N ALA A 123 -12.45 15.04 21.47
CA ALA A 123 -12.53 14.42 22.80
C ALA A 123 -13.19 15.35 23.84
N GLY A 124 -12.89 16.65 23.80
CA GLY A 124 -13.53 17.64 24.67
C GLY A 124 -15.03 17.79 24.39
N LEU A 125 -15.44 17.74 23.13
CA LEU A 125 -16.84 17.81 22.74
C LEU A 125 -17.61 16.55 23.12
N ASP A 126 -17.01 15.36 22.98
CA ASP A 126 -17.60 14.10 23.43
C ASP A 126 -17.84 14.11 24.95
N ALA A 127 -16.86 14.61 25.72
CA ALA A 127 -17.03 14.78 27.17
C ALA A 127 -18.17 15.76 27.51
N SER A 128 -18.27 16.89 26.78
CA SER A 128 -19.37 17.85 26.96
C SER A 128 -20.73 17.24 26.58
N ALA A 129 -20.80 16.46 25.51
CA ALA A 129 -22.02 15.79 25.07
C ALA A 129 -22.50 14.76 26.10
N LYS A 130 -21.58 13.97 26.66
CA LYS A 130 -21.89 13.02 27.75
C LYS A 130 -22.42 13.73 29.00
N GLN A 131 -21.82 14.86 29.37
CA GLN A 131 -22.30 15.66 30.49
C GLN A 131 -23.72 16.19 30.23
N MET A 132 -23.97 16.76 29.04
CA MET A 132 -25.31 17.23 28.67
C MET A 132 -26.35 16.11 28.63
N ALA A 133 -25.97 14.89 28.23
CA ALA A 133 -26.84 13.73 28.26
C ALA A 133 -27.24 13.36 29.70
N LYS A 134 -26.27 13.36 30.62
CA LYS A 134 -26.51 13.11 32.04
C LYS A 134 -27.41 14.17 32.69
N GLU A 135 -27.19 15.44 32.37
CA GLU A 135 -28.05 16.55 32.82
C GLU A 135 -29.48 16.42 32.28
N LYS A 136 -29.63 16.05 31.00
CA LYS A 136 -30.94 15.79 30.39
C LYS A 136 -31.68 14.66 31.14
N GLU A 137 -30.99 13.58 31.46
CA GLU A 137 -31.58 12.43 32.17
C GLU A 137 -32.02 12.80 33.59
N SER A 138 -31.20 13.60 34.30
CA SER A 138 -31.58 14.17 35.60
C SER A 138 -32.84 15.03 35.50
N LEU A 139 -32.90 15.93 34.52
CA LEU A 139 -34.06 16.81 34.30
C LEU A 139 -35.32 16.02 33.95
N ILE A 140 -35.20 14.95 33.15
CA ILE A 140 -36.34 14.06 32.86
C ILE A 140 -36.86 13.43 34.16
N GLY A 141 -35.96 12.94 35.03
CA GLY A 141 -36.33 12.40 36.33
C GLY A 141 -37.04 13.41 37.23
N GLU A 142 -36.54 14.66 37.28
CA GLU A 142 -37.19 15.74 38.02
C GLU A 142 -38.59 16.06 37.50
N TRP A 143 -38.75 16.14 36.17
CA TRP A 143 -40.04 16.39 35.53
C TRP A 143 -41.04 15.25 35.76
N ASP A 144 -40.59 14.00 35.71
CA ASP A 144 -41.44 12.84 35.99
C ASP A 144 -41.94 12.86 37.44
N ASN A 145 -41.08 13.24 38.38
CA ASN A 145 -41.47 13.41 39.78
C ASN A 145 -42.46 14.58 39.97
N ARG A 146 -42.23 15.73 39.33
CA ARG A 146 -43.17 16.87 39.35
C ARG A 146 -44.52 16.48 38.74
N TRP A 147 -44.53 15.76 37.63
CA TRP A 147 -45.75 15.30 36.98
C TRP A 147 -46.58 14.38 37.89
N LYS A 148 -45.93 13.44 38.59
CA LYS A 148 -46.59 12.58 39.59
C LYS A 148 -47.20 13.39 40.74
N ALA A 149 -46.48 14.41 41.23
CA ALA A 149 -46.99 15.30 42.27
C ALA A 149 -48.24 16.06 41.79
N ILE A 150 -48.19 16.67 40.61
CA ILE A 150 -49.32 17.40 40.01
C ILE A 150 -50.52 16.47 39.81
N ASN A 151 -50.32 15.26 39.30
CA ASN A 151 -51.44 14.31 39.13
C ASN A 151 -52.08 13.91 40.47
N THR A 152 -51.28 13.83 41.53
CA THR A 152 -51.78 13.56 42.88
C THR A 152 -52.62 14.74 43.39
N GLU A 153 -52.14 15.97 43.21
CA GLU A 153 -52.88 17.18 43.56
C GLU A 153 -54.17 17.31 42.75
N LEU A 154 -54.14 17.03 41.44
CA LEU A 154 -55.31 17.05 40.57
C LEU A 154 -56.35 16.01 41.00
N SER A 155 -55.92 14.83 41.42
CA SER A 155 -56.81 13.82 42.01
C SER A 155 -57.48 14.33 43.29
N ASN A 156 -56.73 15.01 44.15
CA ASN A 156 -57.27 15.60 45.36
C ASN A 156 -58.23 16.76 45.07
N ALA A 157 -57.91 17.61 44.08
CA ALA A 157 -58.78 18.69 43.62
C ALA A 157 -60.12 18.15 43.09
N LYS A 158 -60.11 17.06 42.30
CA LYS A 158 -61.34 16.38 41.86
C LYS A 158 -62.19 15.86 43.02
N LYS A 159 -61.57 15.35 44.09
CA LYS A 159 -62.31 14.94 45.28
C LYS A 159 -62.97 16.14 45.95
N LEU A 160 -62.28 17.28 46.04
CA LEU A 160 -62.83 18.52 46.59
C LEU A 160 -63.99 19.06 45.74
N GLU A 161 -63.90 18.97 44.42
CA GLU A 161 -64.99 19.33 43.50
C GLU A 161 -66.25 18.49 43.75
N GLY A 162 -66.08 17.18 43.99
CA GLY A 162 -67.19 16.30 44.40
C GLY A 162 -67.81 16.68 45.74
N VAL A 163 -67.00 17.15 46.70
CA VAL A 163 -67.52 17.68 47.98
C VAL A 163 -68.27 19.00 47.76
N LEU A 164 -67.76 19.86 46.89
CA LEU A 164 -68.32 21.18 46.63
C LEU A 164 -69.69 21.09 45.93
N THR A 165 -69.80 20.22 44.93
CA THR A 165 -71.07 19.91 44.26
C THR A 165 -72.12 19.36 45.23
N SER A 166 -71.72 18.45 46.14
CA SER A 166 -72.61 17.99 47.21
C SER A 166 -73.07 19.14 48.13
N LYS A 167 -72.22 20.14 48.39
CA LYS A 167 -72.60 21.32 49.18
C LYS A 167 -73.47 22.30 48.41
N GLU A 168 -73.29 22.44 47.12
CA GLU A 168 -74.18 23.22 46.26
C GLU A 168 -75.59 22.61 46.20
N ASP A 169 -75.69 21.28 46.13
CA ASP A 169 -76.98 20.58 46.19
C ASP A 169 -77.70 20.81 47.52
N GLU A 170 -76.96 20.71 48.65
CA GLU A 170 -77.49 21.06 49.97
C GLU A 170 -77.97 22.52 50.03
N LEU A 171 -77.19 23.46 49.48
CA LEU A 171 -77.53 24.89 49.44
C LEU A 171 -78.77 25.16 48.60
N ASN A 172 -78.89 24.53 47.44
CA ASN A 172 -80.05 24.70 46.56
C ASN A 172 -81.33 24.18 47.24
N LYS A 173 -81.23 23.06 47.95
CA LYS A 173 -82.34 22.53 48.74
C LYS A 173 -82.77 23.49 49.85
N LEU A 174 -81.80 24.12 50.53
CA LEU A 174 -82.08 25.15 51.53
C LEU A 174 -82.72 26.41 50.91
N LYS A 175 -82.27 26.85 49.73
CA LYS A 175 -82.87 27.98 49.00
C LYS A 175 -84.31 27.71 48.59
N GLU A 176 -84.61 26.50 48.15
CA GLU A 176 -85.98 26.08 47.82
C GLU A 176 -86.89 26.12 49.06
N GLN A 177 -86.39 25.62 50.19
CA GLN A 177 -87.09 25.73 51.48
C GLN A 177 -87.34 27.20 51.88
N LEU A 178 -86.36 28.08 51.67
CA LEU A 178 -86.48 29.51 51.96
C LEU A 178 -87.55 30.17 51.09
N SER A 179 -87.52 29.94 49.76
CA SER A 179 -88.50 30.47 48.81
C SER A 179 -89.94 30.05 49.16
N ASN A 180 -90.13 28.78 49.53
CA ASN A 180 -91.43 28.29 50.01
C ASN A 180 -91.87 29.04 51.28
N THR A 181 -90.94 29.29 52.20
CA THR A 181 -91.20 30.01 53.44
C THR A 181 -91.54 31.48 53.19
N GLU A 182 -90.86 32.14 52.25
CA GLU A 182 -91.14 33.52 51.82
C GLU A 182 -92.51 33.63 51.14
N SER A 183 -92.86 32.67 50.29
CA SER A 183 -94.19 32.59 49.67
C SER A 183 -95.29 32.47 50.72
N GLN A 184 -95.08 31.65 51.75
CA GLN A 184 -95.98 31.56 52.90
C GLN A 184 -96.04 32.88 53.68
N LYS A 185 -94.92 33.58 53.85
CA LYS A 185 -94.87 34.90 54.51
C LYS A 185 -95.67 35.95 53.71
N LEU A 186 -95.51 36.01 52.40
CA LEU A 186 -96.24 36.94 51.54
C LEU A 186 -97.76 36.69 51.60
N GLN A 187 -98.19 35.42 51.60
CA GLN A 187 -99.60 35.07 51.80
C GLN A 187 -100.14 35.56 53.15
N LEU A 188 -99.32 35.49 54.20
CA LEU A 188 -99.69 35.98 55.53
C LEU A 188 -99.73 37.52 55.59
N GLU A 189 -98.83 38.22 54.89
CA GLU A 189 -98.84 39.69 54.79
C GLU A 189 -100.04 40.21 54.00
N LEU A 190 -100.41 39.57 52.89
CA LEU A 190 -101.63 39.89 52.15
C LEU A 190 -102.89 39.74 53.03
N ARG A 191 -102.94 38.69 53.84
CA ARG A 191 -103.99 38.49 54.86
C ARG A 191 -103.95 39.53 55.97
N LEU A 192 -102.77 40.05 56.32
CA LEU A 192 -102.63 41.10 57.32
C LEU A 192 -103.13 42.45 56.79
N LYS A 193 -102.82 42.76 55.53
CA LYS A 193 -103.23 44.00 54.88
C LYS A 193 -104.75 44.08 54.76
N SER A 194 -105.40 42.97 54.36
CA SER A 194 -106.87 42.90 54.36
C SER A 194 -107.48 43.05 55.76
N ALA A 195 -106.79 42.57 56.80
CA ALA A 195 -107.20 42.82 58.19
C ALA A 195 -107.01 44.29 58.62
N SER A 196 -105.98 44.98 58.13
CA SER A 196 -105.74 46.41 58.43
C SER A 196 -106.77 47.33 57.77
N GLU A 197 -107.26 46.98 56.57
CA GLU A 197 -108.35 47.71 55.89
C GLU A 197 -109.68 47.59 56.66
N ILE A 198 -109.87 46.50 57.40
CA ILE A 198 -111.02 46.31 58.30
C ILE A 198 -110.83 47.15 59.59
N ALA A 199 -109.59 47.25 60.09
CA ALA A 199 -109.26 48.06 61.28
C ALA A 199 -109.40 49.57 61.03
N GLY A 200 -109.21 50.07 59.81
CA GLY A 200 -109.45 51.48 59.45
C GLY A 200 -110.89 51.95 59.62
N LYS A 201 -111.87 51.03 59.79
CA LYS A 201 -113.27 51.34 60.06
C LYS A 201 -113.62 51.44 61.55
N LEU A 202 -112.69 51.11 62.46
CA LEU A 202 -112.92 51.12 63.91
C LEU A 202 -113.25 52.51 64.51
N PRO A 203 -112.58 53.61 64.13
CA PRO A 203 -112.80 54.90 64.81
C PRO A 203 -114.21 55.48 64.59
N GLY A 204 -114.83 55.21 63.43
CA GLY A 204 -116.22 55.62 63.15
C GLY A 204 -117.24 54.88 64.01
N LEU A 205 -116.99 53.58 64.28
CA LEU A 205 -117.85 52.74 65.13
C LEU A 205 -117.67 53.03 66.62
N GLU A 206 -116.49 53.50 67.02
CA GLU A 206 -116.17 53.85 68.41
C GLU A 206 -116.84 55.18 68.85
N ALA A 207 -117.04 56.11 67.91
CA ALA A 207 -117.83 57.33 68.12
C ALA A 207 -119.34 57.03 68.27
N GLU A 208 -119.88 56.11 67.47
CA GLU A 208 -121.28 55.67 67.59
C GLU A 208 -121.53 54.91 68.92
N LEU A 209 -120.56 54.13 69.39
CA LEU A 209 -120.64 53.37 70.64
C LEU A 209 -120.67 54.27 71.89
N ASN A 210 -119.88 55.34 71.92
CA ASN A 210 -119.87 56.28 73.04
C ASN A 210 -121.16 57.12 73.08
N THR A 211 -121.71 57.46 71.91
CA THR A 211 -123.03 58.12 71.81
C THR A 211 -124.15 57.21 72.33
N LEU A 212 -124.08 55.90 72.06
CA LEU A 212 -125.05 54.93 72.58
C LEU A 212 -124.93 54.68 74.09
N LYS A 213 -123.70 54.62 74.63
CA LYS A 213 -123.46 54.43 76.08
C LYS A 213 -123.97 55.60 76.92
N GLN A 214 -123.84 56.83 76.41
CA GLN A 214 -124.35 58.03 77.07
C GLN A 214 -125.89 58.09 77.06
N ASN A 215 -126.53 57.54 76.03
CA ASN A 215 -127.99 57.39 75.96
C ASN A 215 -128.52 56.25 76.85
N TYR A 216 -127.74 55.20 77.08
CA TYR A 216 -128.13 54.06 77.93
C TYR A 216 -128.06 54.38 79.44
N SER A 217 -127.07 55.16 79.89
CA SER A 217 -126.96 55.56 81.31
C SER A 217 -128.07 56.51 81.78
N ASN A 218 -128.76 57.21 80.87
CA ASN A 218 -129.83 58.15 81.20
C ASN A 218 -131.24 57.50 81.21
N ALA A 219 -131.34 56.21 80.84
CA ALA A 219 -132.63 55.53 80.66
C ALA A 219 -132.97 54.49 81.76
N GLU A 220 -132.11 54.30 82.76
CA GLU A 220 -132.28 53.27 83.81
C GLU A 220 -132.72 53.83 85.19
N THR A 221 -133.27 55.05 85.24
CA THR A 221 -134.01 55.56 86.41
C THR A 221 -135.29 56.28 85.98
N GLY A 222 -136.39 55.53 85.91
CA GLY A 222 -137.74 56.04 86.03
C GLY A 222 -138.44 56.44 84.72
N PHE A 223 -139.30 55.57 84.21
CA PHE A 223 -140.59 56.04 83.70
C PHE A 223 -141.72 55.22 84.33
N ALA A 224 -142.31 55.78 85.39
CA ALA A 224 -143.66 55.46 85.74
C ALA A 224 -144.57 55.86 84.56
N SER A 225 -145.32 54.86 84.09
CA SER A 225 -146.51 54.91 83.24
C SER A 225 -146.32 54.89 81.70
N LYS A 226 -146.84 53.76 81.17
CA LYS A 226 -147.47 53.49 79.86
C LYS A 226 -146.61 52.95 78.70
N LEU A 227 -146.79 51.63 78.54
CA LEU A 227 -147.01 50.84 77.31
C LEU A 227 -145.89 50.61 76.26
N ASN A 228 -145.56 49.31 76.12
CA ASN A 228 -145.53 48.46 74.91
C ASN A 228 -144.17 47.94 74.32
N THR A 229 -144.08 46.59 74.26
CA THR A 229 -143.45 45.65 73.30
C THR A 229 -141.97 45.76 72.87
N ALA A 230 -141.15 44.72 73.17
CA ALA A 230 -140.24 44.03 72.22
C ALA A 230 -139.39 42.92 72.89
N ASP A 231 -139.85 41.66 72.83
CA ASP A 231 -139.14 40.45 73.29
C ASP A 231 -138.58 39.61 72.12
N LEU A 232 -137.70 40.21 71.31
CA LEU A 232 -137.01 39.47 70.22
C LEU A 232 -135.59 39.97 69.88
N ASP A 233 -135.10 41.05 70.49
CA ASP A 233 -133.81 41.69 70.13
C ASP A 233 -132.63 41.30 71.07
N TRP A 234 -132.91 40.81 72.28
CA TRP A 234 -131.87 40.59 73.31
C TRP A 234 -131.11 39.26 73.21
N LYS A 235 -131.65 38.24 72.54
CA LYS A 235 -130.97 36.95 72.36
C LYS A 235 -129.88 36.96 71.28
N ASN A 236 -129.94 37.86 70.30
CA ASN A 236 -128.91 37.97 69.25
C ASN A 236 -127.68 38.77 69.73
N LYS A 237 -127.86 39.76 70.60
CA LYS A 237 -126.77 40.61 71.11
C LYS A 237 -125.78 39.89 72.04
N LEU A 238 -126.22 38.88 72.80
CA LEU A 238 -125.34 38.14 73.73
C LEU A 238 -124.44 37.12 73.01
N ALA A 239 -124.94 36.49 71.93
CA ALA A 239 -124.17 35.56 71.09
C ALA A 239 -123.10 36.26 70.23
N GLU A 240 -123.26 37.55 69.99
CA GLU A 240 -122.35 38.36 69.19
C GLU A 240 -121.18 38.93 70.01
N GLN A 241 -121.38 39.17 71.31
CA GLN A 241 -120.33 39.59 72.24
C GLN A 241 -119.36 38.44 72.58
N GLY A 242 -119.84 37.19 72.71
CA GLY A 242 -118.99 36.01 72.91
C GLY A 242 -118.03 35.75 71.74
N LYS A 243 -118.52 35.90 70.50
CA LYS A 243 -117.68 35.79 69.28
C LYS A 243 -116.62 36.88 69.17
N LYS A 244 -116.84 38.03 69.81
CA LYS A 244 -115.92 39.17 69.81
C LYS A 244 -114.74 38.97 70.77
N VAL A 245 -114.97 38.31 71.90
CA VAL A 245 -113.91 37.96 72.86
C VAL A 245 -112.99 36.88 72.29
N ASP A 246 -113.53 35.85 71.65
CA ASP A 246 -112.74 34.80 70.98
C ASP A 246 -111.92 35.35 69.78
N SER A 247 -112.47 36.34 69.08
CA SER A 247 -111.79 37.07 68.00
C SER A 247 -110.57 37.86 68.50
N LEU A 248 -110.72 38.53 69.65
CA LEU A 248 -109.66 39.34 70.26
C LEU A 248 -108.54 38.47 70.85
N GLN A 249 -108.88 37.32 71.43
CA GLN A 249 -107.88 36.37 71.93
C GLN A 249 -107.05 35.75 70.79
N ASN A 250 -107.69 35.38 69.67
CA ASN A 250 -107.01 34.87 68.49
C ASN A 250 -106.10 35.91 67.81
N THR A 251 -106.45 37.20 67.90
CA THR A 251 -105.60 38.27 67.33
C THR A 251 -104.39 38.56 68.19
N LEU A 252 -104.50 38.43 69.53
CA LEU A 252 -103.37 38.55 70.44
C LEU A 252 -102.35 37.40 70.26
N ASP A 253 -102.82 36.17 70.13
CA ASP A 253 -101.97 35.00 69.86
C ASP A 253 -101.29 35.12 68.48
N ALA A 254 -102.00 35.66 67.48
CA ALA A 254 -101.44 35.92 66.16
C ALA A 254 -100.41 37.08 66.15
N ALA A 255 -100.48 38.03 67.09
CA ALA A 255 -99.50 39.10 67.24
C ALA A 255 -98.21 38.58 67.90
N LEU A 256 -98.34 37.75 68.94
CA LEU A 256 -97.20 37.07 69.57
C LEU A 256 -96.48 36.13 68.60
N ALA A 257 -97.22 35.42 67.73
CA ALA A 257 -96.64 34.61 66.67
C ALA A 257 -95.87 35.44 65.62
N LYS A 258 -96.29 36.67 65.32
CA LYS A 258 -95.55 37.58 64.41
C LYS A 258 -94.27 38.12 65.04
N ALA A 259 -94.29 38.46 66.33
CA ALA A 259 -93.10 38.90 67.04
C ALA A 259 -92.03 37.79 67.08
N ALA A 260 -92.43 36.53 67.28
CA ALA A 260 -91.54 35.37 67.19
C ALA A 260 -90.91 35.22 65.79
N LYS A 261 -91.69 35.43 64.73
CA LYS A 261 -91.24 35.33 63.33
C LYS A 261 -90.28 36.46 62.92
N ALA A 262 -90.42 37.65 63.51
CA ALA A 262 -89.47 38.74 63.33
C ALA A 262 -88.10 38.44 63.97
N GLY A 263 -88.10 37.82 65.17
CA GLY A 263 -86.87 37.34 65.80
C GLY A 263 -86.19 36.20 65.04
N GLU A 264 -86.94 35.35 64.32
CA GLU A 264 -86.35 34.37 63.40
C GLU A 264 -85.71 35.01 62.16
N LEU A 265 -86.35 36.03 61.58
CA LEU A 265 -85.79 36.75 60.43
C LEU A 265 -84.47 37.46 60.76
N GLU A 266 -84.35 38.05 61.95
CA GLU A 266 -83.10 38.67 62.42
C GLU A 266 -81.98 37.62 62.59
N LYS A 267 -82.31 36.42 63.09
CA LYS A 267 -81.38 35.28 63.13
C LYS A 267 -80.97 34.81 61.73
N THR A 268 -81.87 34.83 60.75
CA THR A 268 -81.50 34.47 59.36
C THR A 268 -80.63 35.53 58.70
N ASN A 269 -80.85 36.82 58.99
CA ASN A 269 -80.07 37.90 58.40
C ASN A 269 -78.62 37.88 58.93
N THR A 270 -78.44 37.64 60.23
CA THR A 270 -77.12 37.43 60.83
C THR A 270 -76.41 36.18 60.30
N ALA A 271 -77.15 35.10 60.01
CA ALA A 271 -76.58 33.92 59.35
C ALA A 271 -76.14 34.20 57.90
N LEU A 272 -76.91 35.00 57.15
CA LEU A 272 -76.54 35.43 55.78
C LEU A 272 -75.31 36.34 55.78
N GLU A 273 -75.20 37.26 56.73
CA GLU A 273 -73.99 38.09 56.89
C GLU A 273 -72.75 37.24 57.19
N LEU A 274 -72.89 36.18 57.98
CA LEU A 274 -71.81 35.23 58.25
C LEU A 274 -71.40 34.46 56.97
N GLU A 275 -72.37 33.98 56.19
CA GLU A 275 -72.10 33.32 54.91
C GLU A 275 -71.47 34.26 53.88
N LEU A 276 -71.91 35.52 53.80
CA LEU A 276 -71.29 36.53 52.94
C LEU A 276 -69.81 36.73 53.30
N LYS A 277 -69.49 36.73 54.60
CA LYS A 277 -68.11 36.82 55.09
C LYS A 277 -67.28 35.61 54.70
N LYS A 278 -67.85 34.40 54.76
CA LYS A 278 -67.18 33.16 54.30
C LYS A 278 -66.89 33.22 52.81
N VAL A 279 -67.84 33.68 52.00
CA VAL A 279 -67.65 33.86 50.54
C VAL A 279 -66.57 34.88 50.24
N GLN A 280 -66.55 36.03 50.93
CA GLN A 280 -65.48 37.03 50.77
C GLN A 280 -64.10 36.47 51.15
N THR A 281 -64.04 35.63 52.18
CA THR A 281 -62.80 34.97 52.60
C THR A 281 -62.33 33.99 51.52
N ALA A 282 -63.25 33.18 50.97
CA ALA A 282 -62.97 32.26 49.88
C ALA A 282 -62.51 32.98 48.60
N GLU A 283 -63.08 34.14 48.27
CA GLU A 283 -62.64 34.96 47.13
C GLU A 283 -61.20 35.47 47.34
N SER A 284 -60.85 35.90 48.55
CA SER A 284 -59.48 36.31 48.90
C SER A 284 -58.49 35.15 48.72
N GLU A 285 -58.81 33.98 49.27
CA GLU A 285 -57.96 32.78 49.15
C GLU A 285 -57.79 32.36 47.68
N MET A 286 -58.83 32.52 46.86
CA MET A 286 -58.79 32.20 45.44
C MET A 286 -57.93 33.20 44.67
N ARG A 287 -57.97 34.50 45.00
CA ARG A 287 -57.04 35.50 44.45
C ARG A 287 -55.60 35.18 44.80
N ASP A 288 -55.34 34.79 46.04
CA ASP A 288 -53.99 34.45 46.49
C ASP A 288 -53.45 33.25 45.70
N LYS A 289 -54.27 32.20 45.50
CA LYS A 289 -53.93 31.06 44.64
C LYS A 289 -53.67 31.45 43.18
N ILE A 290 -54.47 32.34 42.60
CA ILE A 290 -54.27 32.85 41.23
C ILE A 290 -52.94 33.60 41.12
N ASN A 291 -52.60 34.39 42.15
CA ASN A 291 -51.33 35.10 42.21
C ASN A 291 -50.14 34.14 42.31
N GLU A 292 -50.27 33.11 43.14
CA GLU A 292 -49.23 32.07 43.30
C GLU A 292 -49.01 31.29 42.00
N GLN A 293 -50.08 30.92 41.30
CA GLN A 293 -49.99 30.28 39.98
C GLN A 293 -49.36 31.21 38.92
N SER A 294 -49.67 32.51 38.98
CA SER A 294 -49.08 33.50 38.07
C SER A 294 -47.56 33.65 38.31
N GLN A 295 -47.13 33.63 39.57
CA GLN A 295 -45.69 33.61 39.91
C GLN A 295 -44.99 32.33 39.44
N GLN A 296 -45.66 31.18 39.54
CA GLN A 296 -45.14 29.91 39.00
C GLN A 296 -45.00 29.96 37.46
N LEU A 297 -45.99 30.52 36.76
CA LEU A 297 -45.94 30.75 35.31
C LEU A 297 -44.77 31.65 34.91
N ASP A 298 -44.53 32.74 35.64
CA ASP A 298 -43.39 33.62 35.41
C ASP A 298 -42.05 32.91 35.60
N LYS A 299 -41.96 32.04 36.62
CA LYS A 299 -40.76 31.22 36.83
C LYS A 299 -40.54 30.25 35.67
N LEU A 300 -41.61 29.58 35.22
CA LEU A 300 -41.56 28.65 34.10
C LEU A 300 -41.15 29.36 32.80
N ASN A 301 -41.70 30.55 32.53
CA ASN A 301 -41.37 31.36 31.35
C ASN A 301 -39.90 31.81 31.33
N LYS A 302 -39.33 32.14 32.50
CA LYS A 302 -37.89 32.42 32.63
C LYS A 302 -37.05 31.17 32.34
N GLU A 303 -37.48 30.02 32.83
CA GLU A 303 -36.81 28.73 32.59
C GLU A 303 -36.84 28.35 31.10
N ILE A 304 -37.98 28.52 30.44
CA ILE A 304 -38.14 28.33 28.98
C ILE A 304 -37.22 29.28 28.20
N SER A 305 -37.18 30.55 28.58
CA SER A 305 -36.30 31.55 27.92
C SER A 305 -34.82 31.17 28.05
N HIS A 306 -34.42 30.69 29.23
CA HIS A 306 -33.05 30.22 29.46
C HIS A 306 -32.72 28.97 28.61
N GLN A 307 -33.66 28.02 28.52
CA GLN A 307 -33.49 26.83 27.68
C GLN A 307 -33.40 27.20 26.19
N GLN A 308 -34.17 28.18 25.72
CA GLN A 308 -34.09 28.67 24.34
C GLN A 308 -32.72 29.29 24.03
N LEU A 309 -32.17 30.09 24.94
CA LEU A 309 -30.80 30.63 24.80
C LEU A 309 -29.76 29.51 24.76
N THR A 310 -29.89 28.51 25.62
CA THR A 310 -29.01 27.34 25.66
C THR A 310 -29.08 26.55 24.35
N LEU A 311 -30.27 26.38 23.78
CA LEU A 311 -30.46 25.74 22.46
C LEU A 311 -29.83 26.56 21.34
N GLN A 312 -29.95 27.89 21.35
CA GLN A 312 -29.28 28.75 20.37
C GLN A 312 -27.77 28.60 20.43
N GLU A 313 -27.17 28.56 21.62
CA GLU A 313 -25.73 28.33 21.77
C GLU A 313 -25.30 26.95 21.31
N ARG A 314 -26.08 25.90 21.61
CA ARG A 314 -25.82 24.55 21.11
C ARG A 314 -25.89 24.49 19.60
N ASN A 315 -26.87 25.14 18.97
CA ASN A 315 -26.98 25.19 17.51
C ASN A 315 -25.79 25.91 16.88
N LYS A 316 -25.32 27.02 17.45
CA LYS A 316 -24.09 27.68 16.98
C LYS A 316 -22.88 26.75 17.02
N LYS A 317 -22.74 25.94 18.08
CA LYS A 317 -21.67 24.94 18.18
C LYS A 317 -21.81 23.82 17.13
N ILE A 318 -23.04 23.36 16.87
CA ILE A 318 -23.31 22.36 15.83
C ILE A 318 -22.89 22.90 14.46
N THR A 319 -23.28 24.12 14.10
CA THR A 319 -22.89 24.72 12.81
C THR A 319 -21.36 24.85 12.67
N ALA A 320 -20.67 25.29 13.72
CA ALA A 320 -19.20 25.37 13.70
C ALA A 320 -18.55 23.97 13.53
N LEU A 321 -19.17 22.93 14.08
CA LEU A 321 -18.69 21.55 13.91
C LEU A 321 -18.93 21.02 12.50
N GLU A 322 -20.08 21.34 11.90
CA GLU A 322 -20.39 20.99 10.51
C GLU A 322 -19.40 21.64 9.54
N GLU A 323 -19.04 22.91 9.75
CA GLU A 323 -18.01 23.60 8.96
C GLU A 323 -16.62 22.96 9.10
N SER A 324 -16.25 22.57 10.33
CA SER A 324 -14.98 21.86 10.58
C SER A 324 -14.96 20.48 9.91
N LEU A 325 -16.07 19.75 9.94
CA LEU A 325 -16.23 18.45 9.27
C LEU A 325 -16.11 18.58 7.74
N ALA A 326 -16.74 19.60 7.16
CA ALA A 326 -16.62 19.89 5.72
C ALA A 326 -15.16 20.16 5.33
N THR A 327 -14.44 20.94 6.14
CA THR A 327 -13.01 21.23 5.95
C THR A 327 -12.15 19.97 6.04
N ASN A 328 -12.43 19.10 7.02
CA ASN A 328 -11.71 17.83 7.16
C ASN A 328 -11.98 16.86 5.99
N ASN A 329 -13.20 16.82 5.47
CA ASN A 329 -13.53 16.03 4.28
C ASN A 329 -12.80 16.53 3.02
N ALA A 330 -12.68 17.86 2.86
CA ALA A 330 -11.87 18.45 1.79
C ALA A 330 -10.38 18.07 1.95
N ASN A 331 -9.84 18.14 3.16
CA ASN A 331 -8.47 17.72 3.45
C ASN A 331 -8.24 16.22 3.18
N SER A 332 -9.20 15.36 3.53
CA SER A 332 -9.13 13.92 3.22
C SER A 332 -9.12 13.66 1.70
N SER A 333 -9.86 14.45 0.93
CA SER A 333 -9.86 14.35 -0.53
C SER A 333 -8.49 14.74 -1.10
N ASN A 334 -7.87 15.81 -0.58
CA ASN A 334 -6.52 16.20 -0.95
C ASN A 334 -5.47 15.16 -0.55
N LEU A 335 -5.63 14.50 0.60
CA LEU A 335 -4.75 13.41 1.04
C LEU A 335 -4.75 12.25 0.04
N LYS A 336 -5.93 11.85 -0.46
CA LYS A 336 -6.05 10.79 -1.47
C LYS A 336 -5.34 11.14 -2.78
N VAL A 337 -5.38 12.41 -3.19
CA VAL A 337 -4.64 12.88 -4.37
C VAL A 337 -3.14 12.74 -4.14
N LEU A 338 -2.64 13.17 -2.98
CA LEU A 338 -1.24 13.02 -2.58
C LEU A 338 -0.78 11.55 -2.50
N GLU A 339 -1.62 10.66 -1.96
CA GLU A 339 -1.34 9.22 -1.93
C GLU A 339 -1.21 8.64 -3.35
N THR A 340 -2.05 9.10 -4.28
CA THR A 340 -2.00 8.68 -5.68
C THR A 340 -0.73 9.19 -6.38
N GLU A 341 -0.36 10.44 -6.12
CA GLU A 341 0.87 11.07 -6.61
C GLU A 341 2.12 10.34 -6.10
N LEU A 342 2.15 9.98 -4.81
CA LEU A 342 3.24 9.25 -4.18
C LEU A 342 3.41 7.85 -4.78
N ALA A 343 2.30 7.14 -5.00
CA ALA A 343 2.32 5.83 -5.66
C ALA A 343 2.87 5.94 -7.10
N ALA A 344 2.51 7.00 -7.83
CA ALA A 344 3.06 7.26 -9.16
C ALA A 344 4.57 7.54 -9.11
N GLN A 345 5.05 8.30 -8.12
CA GLN A 345 6.48 8.55 -7.93
C GLN A 345 7.26 7.28 -7.57
N GLN A 346 6.72 6.43 -6.70
CA GLN A 346 7.33 5.14 -6.38
C GLN A 346 7.42 4.22 -7.61
N SER A 347 6.39 4.21 -8.45
CA SER A 347 6.42 3.47 -9.71
C SER A 347 7.51 4.00 -10.66
N ARG A 348 7.65 5.33 -10.78
CA ARG A 348 8.75 5.96 -11.55
C ARG A 348 10.12 5.59 -11.00
N TYR A 349 10.30 5.62 -9.68
CA TYR A 349 11.56 5.23 -9.04
C TYR A 349 11.92 3.77 -9.33
N ASN A 350 10.95 2.85 -9.22
CA ASN A 350 11.18 1.43 -9.51
C ASN A 350 11.55 1.18 -10.97
N ASN A 351 10.93 1.91 -11.90
CA ASN A 351 11.30 1.85 -13.32
C ASN A 351 12.72 2.36 -13.55
N LEU A 352 13.09 3.49 -12.92
CA LEU A 352 14.44 4.04 -13.03
C LEU A 352 15.49 3.09 -12.42
N ALA A 353 15.18 2.45 -11.29
CA ALA A 353 16.04 1.44 -10.68
C ALA A 353 16.24 0.23 -11.61
N THR A 354 15.18 -0.17 -12.33
CA THR A 354 15.25 -1.25 -13.33
C THR A 354 16.11 -0.84 -14.52
N GLU A 355 15.95 0.38 -15.04
CA GLU A 355 16.81 0.92 -16.10
C GLU A 355 18.28 1.01 -15.68
N LEU A 356 18.54 1.46 -14.44
CA LEU A 356 19.90 1.54 -13.89
C LEU A 356 20.53 0.14 -13.76
N SER A 357 19.76 -0.84 -13.29
CA SER A 357 20.21 -2.24 -13.26
C SER A 357 20.54 -2.73 -14.68
N GLY A 358 19.67 -2.47 -15.65
CA GLY A 358 19.91 -2.82 -17.06
C GLY A 358 21.19 -2.16 -17.61
N ARG A 359 21.38 -0.86 -17.36
CA ARG A 359 22.61 -0.15 -17.72
C ARG A 359 23.85 -0.72 -17.04
N ASN A 360 23.75 -1.11 -15.77
CA ASN A 360 24.87 -1.69 -15.04
C ASN A 360 25.27 -3.05 -15.62
N THR A 361 24.30 -3.89 -16.01
CA THR A 361 24.59 -5.14 -16.72
C THR A 361 25.27 -4.90 -18.06
N TYR A 362 24.84 -3.86 -18.81
CA TYR A 362 25.47 -3.48 -20.07
C TYR A 362 26.91 -2.98 -19.88
N VAL A 363 27.17 -2.17 -18.85
CA VAL A 363 28.53 -1.76 -18.47
C VAL A 363 29.39 -2.97 -18.16
N HIS A 364 28.86 -3.94 -17.41
CA HIS A 364 29.62 -5.14 -17.05
C HIS A 364 29.95 -6.04 -18.25
N ASP A 365 29.04 -6.13 -19.22
CA ASP A 365 29.29 -6.79 -20.51
C ASP A 365 30.39 -6.06 -21.31
N LEU A 366 30.36 -4.72 -21.34
CA LEU A 366 31.42 -3.92 -21.97
C LEU A 366 32.78 -4.10 -21.28
N GLU A 367 32.81 -4.11 -19.95
CA GLU A 367 34.02 -4.37 -19.16
C GLU A 367 34.59 -5.77 -19.46
N SER A 368 33.71 -6.78 -19.54
CA SER A 368 34.10 -8.15 -19.87
C SER A 368 34.68 -8.24 -21.29
N LYS A 369 34.06 -7.58 -22.26
CA LYS A 369 34.56 -7.48 -23.64
C LYS A 369 35.90 -6.75 -23.71
N LEU A 370 36.07 -5.68 -22.95
CA LEU A 370 37.33 -4.92 -22.88
C LEU A 370 38.46 -5.79 -22.30
N LYS A 371 38.16 -6.58 -21.26
CA LYS A 371 39.12 -7.52 -20.67
C LYS A 371 39.56 -8.58 -21.67
N ILE A 372 38.62 -9.18 -22.41
CA ILE A 372 38.93 -10.17 -23.47
C ILE A 372 39.80 -9.54 -24.56
N ALA A 373 39.53 -8.29 -24.94
CA ALA A 373 40.35 -7.55 -25.91
C ALA A 373 41.77 -7.29 -25.36
N GLY A 374 41.90 -6.95 -24.08
CA GLY A 374 43.19 -6.80 -23.39
C GLY A 374 43.98 -8.10 -23.32
N ASP A 375 43.34 -9.22 -22.95
CA ASP A 375 43.96 -10.55 -22.90
C ASP A 375 44.39 -11.03 -24.30
N SER A 376 43.62 -10.68 -25.33
CA SER A 376 43.98 -10.95 -26.73
C SER A 376 45.19 -10.11 -27.16
N SER A 377 45.25 -8.84 -26.75
CA SER A 377 46.38 -7.95 -27.01
C SER A 377 47.66 -8.45 -26.34
N THR A 378 47.61 -8.90 -25.09
CA THR A 378 48.77 -9.47 -24.39
C THR A 378 49.25 -10.78 -25.03
N LYS A 379 48.33 -11.66 -25.46
CA LYS A 379 48.67 -12.85 -26.24
C LYS A 379 49.34 -12.50 -27.57
N LEU A 380 48.84 -11.48 -28.28
CA LEU A 380 49.48 -10.99 -29.51
C LEU A 380 50.91 -10.51 -29.24
N VAL A 381 51.14 -9.73 -28.19
CA VAL A 381 52.49 -9.29 -27.79
C VAL A 381 53.41 -10.48 -27.47
N SER A 382 52.90 -11.52 -26.79
CA SER A 382 53.69 -12.72 -26.50
C SER A 382 54.06 -13.51 -27.76
N LYS A 383 53.13 -13.67 -28.70
CA LYS A 383 53.39 -14.30 -30.00
C LYS A 383 54.37 -13.50 -30.84
N ASP A 384 54.34 -12.17 -30.74
CA ASP A 384 55.27 -11.31 -31.47
C ASP A 384 56.70 -11.44 -30.91
N LYS A 385 56.85 -11.65 -29.60
CA LYS A 385 58.15 -12.01 -28.98
C LYS A 385 58.65 -13.37 -29.45
N GLU A 386 57.80 -14.40 -29.44
CA GLU A 386 58.14 -15.74 -29.96
C GLU A 386 58.54 -15.69 -31.43
N LEU A 387 57.81 -14.92 -32.25
CA LEU A 387 58.11 -14.73 -33.66
C LEU A 387 59.48 -14.07 -33.87
N ASN A 388 59.83 -13.07 -33.05
CA ASN A 388 61.13 -12.42 -33.14
C ASN A 388 62.28 -13.32 -32.67
N GLU A 389 62.04 -14.18 -31.68
CA GLU A 389 63.02 -15.19 -31.27
C GLU A 389 63.23 -16.26 -32.36
N LEU A 390 62.15 -16.74 -32.98
CA LEU A 390 62.22 -17.64 -34.14
C LEU A 390 62.97 -17.02 -35.31
N LYS A 391 62.81 -15.72 -35.57
CA LYS A 391 63.59 -15.01 -36.60
C LYS A 391 65.07 -14.99 -36.26
N ARG A 392 65.43 -14.70 -35.00
CA ARG A 392 66.84 -14.74 -34.54
C ARG A 392 67.45 -16.14 -34.69
N GLN A 393 66.71 -17.17 -34.30
CA GLN A 393 67.14 -18.56 -34.48
C GLN A 393 67.32 -18.90 -35.95
N HIS A 394 66.40 -18.46 -36.81
CA HIS A 394 66.52 -18.64 -38.26
C HIS A 394 67.75 -17.92 -38.83
N GLU A 395 68.04 -16.68 -38.40
CA GLU A 395 69.25 -15.95 -38.79
C GLU A 395 70.53 -16.65 -38.31
N GLY A 396 70.52 -17.19 -37.09
CA GLY A 396 71.60 -18.02 -36.55
C GLY A 396 71.84 -19.28 -37.39
N LEU A 397 70.78 -20.05 -37.65
CA LEU A 397 70.81 -21.24 -38.52
C LEU A 397 71.22 -20.91 -39.95
N GLN A 398 70.83 -19.75 -40.48
CA GLN A 398 71.23 -19.29 -41.81
C GLN A 398 72.73 -18.98 -41.85
N THR A 399 73.26 -18.38 -40.77
CA THR A 399 74.69 -18.11 -40.62
C THR A 399 75.47 -19.42 -40.50
N GLU A 400 74.96 -20.36 -39.72
CA GLU A 400 75.51 -21.70 -39.57
C GLU A 400 75.46 -22.47 -40.90
N LEU A 401 74.35 -22.41 -41.63
CA LEU A 401 74.20 -22.98 -42.97
C LEU A 401 75.21 -22.38 -43.96
N ASN A 402 75.41 -21.06 -43.96
CA ASN A 402 76.42 -20.41 -44.80
C ASN A 402 77.84 -20.85 -44.41
N SER A 403 78.12 -21.01 -43.12
CA SER A 403 79.41 -21.51 -42.63
C SER A 403 79.63 -22.98 -43.00
N LEU A 404 78.59 -23.83 -42.92
CA LEU A 404 78.61 -25.21 -43.38
C LEU A 404 78.74 -25.31 -44.89
N GLN A 405 78.13 -24.41 -45.67
CA GLN A 405 78.32 -24.35 -47.13
C GLN A 405 79.75 -23.92 -47.50
N ARG A 406 80.35 -23.04 -46.71
CA ARG A 406 81.75 -22.65 -46.87
C ARG A 406 82.69 -23.80 -46.51
N LEU A 407 82.44 -24.46 -45.38
CA LEU A 407 83.15 -25.68 -44.96
C LEU A 407 82.93 -26.82 -45.96
N TYR A 408 81.74 -26.96 -46.54
CA TYR A 408 81.44 -27.91 -47.61
C TYR A 408 82.23 -27.55 -48.86
N LYS A 409 82.32 -26.29 -49.28
CA LYS A 409 83.17 -25.88 -50.41
C LYS A 409 84.66 -26.07 -50.13
N GLU A 410 85.11 -25.82 -48.90
CA GLU A 410 86.49 -26.05 -48.46
C GLU A 410 86.80 -27.55 -48.33
N ALA A 411 85.81 -28.37 -47.94
CA ALA A 411 85.86 -29.82 -47.92
C ALA A 411 85.78 -30.41 -49.33
N GLU A 412 84.98 -29.85 -50.23
CA GLU A 412 84.87 -30.19 -51.66
C GLU A 412 86.17 -29.85 -52.39
N ALA A 413 86.84 -28.76 -52.00
CA ALA A 413 88.20 -28.42 -52.45
C ALA A 413 89.29 -29.36 -51.87
N LYS A 414 89.05 -29.98 -50.70
CA LYS A 414 89.96 -30.96 -50.06
C LYS A 414 89.64 -32.43 -50.42
N MET A 415 88.41 -32.73 -50.84
CA MET A 415 87.88 -34.04 -51.29
C MET A 415 88.06 -34.26 -52.79
N ALA A 416 88.76 -33.37 -53.50
CA ALA A 416 89.27 -33.64 -54.85
C ALA A 416 90.41 -34.69 -54.89
N LEU A 417 90.76 -35.28 -53.73
CA LEU A 417 91.59 -36.47 -53.59
C LEU A 417 90.91 -37.40 -52.56
N ILE A 418 90.59 -38.64 -52.99
CA ILE A 418 90.04 -39.81 -52.25
C ILE A 418 88.57 -40.15 -52.62
N PRO A 419 88.22 -41.43 -52.93
CA PRO A 419 86.97 -41.81 -53.59
C PRO A 419 85.77 -42.02 -52.66
N THR A 420 84.61 -41.92 -53.29
CA THR A 420 83.22 -42.17 -52.85
C THR A 420 82.99 -43.53 -52.16
N THR A 421 82.18 -43.55 -51.09
CA THR A 421 81.49 -44.76 -50.61
C THR A 421 79.98 -44.57 -50.63
N ALA A 422 79.33 -45.49 -51.35
CA ALA A 422 77.92 -45.56 -51.65
C ALA A 422 77.07 -45.99 -50.43
N PHE A 423 75.85 -45.44 -50.35
CA PHE A 423 74.79 -46.00 -49.50
C PHE A 423 74.31 -47.33 -50.10
N VAL A 424 74.35 -48.37 -49.27
CA VAL A 424 74.02 -49.75 -49.62
C VAL A 424 72.52 -49.88 -49.87
N LYS A 425 72.17 -50.43 -51.04
CA LYS A 425 70.83 -50.88 -51.36
C LYS A 425 70.59 -52.21 -50.64
N LYS A 426 69.70 -52.24 -49.64
CA LYS A 426 69.23 -53.49 -49.01
C LYS A 426 68.35 -54.20 -50.04
N ASP A 427 68.64 -55.45 -50.41
CA ASP A 427 67.91 -56.15 -51.50
C ASP A 427 66.55 -56.72 -51.06
N LYS A 428 66.22 -56.66 -49.75
CA LYS A 428 64.96 -57.18 -49.20
C LYS A 428 64.28 -56.14 -48.31
N LYS A 429 63.05 -55.74 -48.69
CA LYS A 429 62.16 -54.86 -47.91
C LYS A 429 61.84 -55.45 -46.53
N ASP A 430 61.62 -54.59 -45.54
CA ASP A 430 61.26 -55.02 -44.19
C ASP A 430 59.79 -55.47 -44.14
N ASP A 431 59.45 -56.27 -43.12
CA ASP A 431 58.06 -56.65 -42.86
C ASP A 431 57.38 -55.58 -42.00
N LEU A 432 56.74 -54.61 -42.64
CA LEU A 432 56.12 -53.47 -41.95
C LEU A 432 54.92 -53.87 -41.10
N LYS A 433 54.41 -55.11 -41.26
CA LYS A 433 53.31 -55.64 -40.45
C LYS A 433 53.67 -55.86 -38.98
N ILE A 434 54.95 -55.72 -38.63
CA ILE A 434 55.41 -55.71 -37.23
C ILE A 434 54.91 -54.46 -36.47
N VAL A 435 54.59 -53.38 -37.18
CA VAL A 435 53.96 -52.20 -36.60
C VAL A 435 52.47 -52.45 -36.36
N GLU A 436 52.02 -52.33 -35.11
CA GLU A 436 50.63 -52.50 -34.72
C GLU A 436 49.75 -51.44 -35.40
N GLY A 437 48.72 -51.93 -36.12
CA GLY A 437 47.86 -51.12 -36.98
C GLY A 437 48.23 -51.20 -38.47
N VAL A 438 49.41 -51.72 -38.83
CA VAL A 438 49.83 -51.96 -40.22
C VAL A 438 49.52 -53.41 -40.62
N GLY A 439 48.40 -53.62 -41.32
CA GLY A 439 48.06 -54.92 -41.92
C GLY A 439 48.67 -55.13 -43.32
N PRO A 440 48.55 -56.33 -43.93
CA PRO A 440 49.13 -56.63 -45.25
C PRO A 440 48.76 -55.63 -46.36
N LYS A 441 47.52 -55.12 -46.34
CA LYS A 441 47.06 -54.16 -47.35
C LYS A 441 47.58 -52.74 -47.11
N ILE A 442 47.82 -52.37 -45.85
CA ILE A 442 48.46 -51.10 -45.51
C ILE A 442 49.94 -51.16 -45.88
N GLU A 443 50.64 -52.25 -45.55
CA GLU A 443 52.01 -52.49 -45.98
C GLU A 443 52.14 -52.39 -47.51
N GLU A 444 51.19 -52.92 -48.28
CA GLU A 444 51.18 -52.78 -49.73
C GLU A 444 51.08 -51.31 -50.19
N LEU A 445 50.22 -50.50 -49.57
CA LEU A 445 50.07 -49.07 -49.88
C LEU A 445 51.32 -48.28 -49.53
N LEU A 446 51.94 -48.58 -48.39
CA LEU A 446 53.21 -47.96 -47.97
C LEU A 446 54.33 -48.31 -48.94
N ASN A 447 54.41 -49.58 -49.36
CA ASN A 447 55.38 -50.02 -50.36
C ASN A 447 55.19 -49.30 -51.71
N GLN A 448 53.94 -49.08 -52.14
CA GLN A 448 53.62 -48.31 -53.35
C GLN A 448 54.00 -46.83 -53.24
N ASP A 449 53.99 -46.24 -52.03
CA ASP A 449 54.46 -44.88 -51.74
C ASP A 449 55.99 -44.79 -51.51
N GLY A 450 56.70 -45.89 -51.76
CA GLY A 450 58.16 -45.98 -51.63
C GLY A 450 58.66 -46.10 -50.19
N ILE A 451 57.81 -46.53 -49.26
CA ILE A 451 58.15 -46.84 -47.87
C ILE A 451 58.28 -48.37 -47.77
N LEU A 452 59.50 -48.85 -47.92
CA LEU A 452 59.88 -50.27 -47.99
C LEU A 452 60.59 -50.78 -46.72
N TYR A 453 61.10 -49.88 -45.87
CA TYR A 453 61.91 -50.21 -44.70
C TYR A 453 61.38 -49.52 -43.44
N PHE A 454 61.70 -50.07 -42.27
CA PHE A 454 61.30 -49.49 -41.00
C PHE A 454 61.85 -48.07 -40.81
N GLU A 455 63.10 -47.82 -41.22
CA GLU A 455 63.72 -46.49 -41.17
C GLU A 455 62.93 -45.47 -42.00
N GLN A 456 62.43 -45.90 -43.16
CA GLN A 456 61.64 -45.03 -44.03
C GLN A 456 60.26 -44.73 -43.47
N LEU A 457 59.65 -45.67 -42.74
CA LEU A 457 58.37 -45.45 -42.08
C LEU A 457 58.53 -44.61 -40.81
N ALA A 458 59.66 -44.76 -40.09
CA ALA A 458 60.04 -43.93 -38.96
C ALA A 458 60.26 -42.47 -39.36
N ASP A 459 60.97 -42.23 -40.48
CA ASP A 459 61.25 -40.90 -41.01
C ASP A 459 60.07 -40.28 -41.78
N ALA A 460 59.08 -41.10 -42.16
CA ALA A 460 57.92 -40.60 -42.88
C ALA A 460 57.05 -39.73 -41.98
N SER A 461 56.78 -38.50 -42.41
CA SER A 461 55.85 -37.63 -41.70
C SER A 461 54.45 -38.23 -41.65
N TYR A 462 53.70 -37.98 -40.56
CA TYR A 462 52.29 -38.38 -40.43
C TYR A 462 51.48 -38.05 -41.69
N VAL A 463 51.68 -36.86 -42.26
CA VAL A 463 50.99 -36.41 -43.48
C VAL A 463 51.35 -37.27 -44.69
N ARG A 464 52.60 -37.72 -44.83
CA ARG A 464 53.01 -38.63 -45.92
C ARG A 464 52.38 -40.00 -45.76
N VAL A 465 52.46 -40.59 -44.56
CA VAL A 465 51.87 -41.91 -44.26
C VAL A 465 50.35 -41.87 -44.45
N ARG A 466 49.71 -40.80 -43.97
CA ARG A 466 48.27 -40.59 -44.16
C ARG A 466 47.87 -40.44 -45.63
N ARG A 467 48.66 -39.71 -46.43
CA ARG A 467 48.44 -39.58 -47.87
C ARG A 467 48.59 -40.92 -48.59
N ALA A 468 49.55 -41.76 -48.19
CA ALA A 468 49.73 -43.11 -48.74
C ALA A 468 48.49 -43.99 -48.46
N LEU A 469 47.90 -43.87 -47.27
CA LEU A 469 46.65 -44.57 -46.92
C LEU A 469 45.44 -44.05 -47.70
N ASP A 470 45.29 -42.73 -47.82
CA ASP A 470 44.15 -42.11 -48.51
C ASP A 470 44.11 -42.50 -50.00
N LYS A 471 45.26 -42.75 -50.65
CA LYS A 471 45.34 -43.34 -52.01
C LYS A 471 44.66 -44.71 -52.12
N GLY A 472 44.55 -45.45 -51.01
CA GLY A 472 43.87 -46.76 -50.95
C GLY A 472 42.33 -46.68 -50.86
N GLY A 473 41.76 -45.49 -50.69
CA GLY A 473 40.32 -45.25 -50.59
C GLY A 473 39.75 -45.24 -49.17
N ASP A 474 38.45 -44.94 -49.05
CA ASP A 474 37.79 -44.60 -47.78
C ASP A 474 37.92 -45.64 -46.65
N LYS A 475 38.05 -46.92 -47.01
CA LYS A 475 38.20 -48.03 -46.06
C LYS A 475 39.44 -47.92 -45.16
N PHE A 476 40.47 -47.17 -45.58
CA PHE A 476 41.67 -46.97 -44.77
C PHE A 476 41.57 -45.77 -43.83
N ARG A 477 40.49 -44.98 -43.89
CA ARG A 477 40.39 -43.73 -43.13
C ARG A 477 40.28 -43.94 -41.62
N MET A 478 39.78 -45.09 -41.20
CA MET A 478 39.66 -45.49 -39.79
C MET A 478 41.00 -45.86 -39.13
N HIS A 479 42.07 -46.07 -39.92
CA HIS A 479 43.41 -46.32 -39.40
C HIS A 479 44.11 -45.01 -39.07
N ASP A 480 44.73 -44.95 -37.90
CA ASP A 480 45.50 -43.80 -37.44
C ASP A 480 47.00 -44.15 -37.44
N PRO A 481 47.82 -43.53 -38.31
CA PRO A 481 49.25 -43.78 -38.35
C PRO A 481 50.04 -43.04 -37.25
N GLY A 482 49.36 -42.38 -36.30
CA GLY A 482 49.97 -41.53 -35.28
C GLY A 482 51.06 -42.20 -34.44
N THR A 483 51.02 -43.52 -34.29
CA THR A 483 52.03 -44.29 -33.54
C THR A 483 52.97 -45.11 -34.43
N TRP A 484 52.74 -45.16 -35.74
CA TRP A 484 53.47 -46.08 -36.64
C TRP A 484 54.92 -45.67 -36.85
N GLY A 485 55.21 -44.38 -36.93
CA GLY A 485 56.59 -43.90 -37.04
C GLY A 485 57.42 -44.27 -35.81
N GLN A 486 56.85 -44.14 -34.62
CA GLN A 486 57.53 -44.51 -33.36
C GLN A 486 57.77 -46.02 -33.27
N GLN A 487 56.77 -46.83 -33.64
CA GLN A 487 56.91 -48.28 -33.68
C GLN A 487 57.94 -48.74 -34.73
N ALA A 488 57.97 -48.09 -35.90
CA ALA A 488 58.93 -48.38 -36.94
C ALA A 488 60.37 -47.98 -36.55
N ASP A 489 60.55 -46.88 -35.82
CA ASP A 489 61.88 -46.48 -35.31
C ASP A 489 62.45 -47.53 -34.35
N LEU A 490 61.62 -48.04 -33.42
CA LEU A 490 62.01 -49.13 -32.51
C LEU A 490 62.32 -50.43 -33.28
N ALA A 491 61.52 -50.76 -34.29
CA ALA A 491 61.77 -51.93 -35.15
C ALA A 491 63.06 -51.78 -35.98
N ALA A 492 63.34 -50.59 -36.52
CA ALA A 492 64.55 -50.28 -37.27
C ALA A 492 65.82 -50.41 -36.42
N ARG A 493 65.73 -50.02 -35.15
CA ARG A 493 66.83 -50.14 -34.17
C ARG A 493 66.97 -51.55 -33.56
N GLY A 494 66.02 -52.44 -33.84
CA GLY A 494 65.98 -53.79 -33.26
C GLY A 494 65.61 -53.81 -31.77
N GLU A 495 64.98 -52.76 -31.26
CA GLU A 495 64.56 -52.59 -29.86
C GLU A 495 63.22 -53.32 -29.60
N TRP A 496 63.21 -54.64 -29.79
CA TRP A 496 61.98 -55.45 -29.80
C TRP A 496 61.22 -55.46 -28.47
N GLU A 497 61.89 -55.36 -27.32
CA GLU A 497 61.24 -55.35 -26.01
C GLU A 497 60.56 -54.02 -25.70
N GLU A 498 61.17 -52.89 -26.08
CA GLU A 498 60.53 -51.57 -25.98
C GLU A 498 59.37 -51.44 -26.98
N LEU A 499 59.48 -52.05 -28.16
CA LEU A 499 58.37 -52.12 -29.11
C LEU A 499 57.17 -52.88 -28.52
N LYS A 500 57.39 -54.06 -27.91
CA LYS A 500 56.30 -54.82 -27.25
C LYS A 500 55.66 -54.04 -26.11
N LYS A 501 56.48 -53.36 -25.30
CA LYS A 501 55.98 -52.53 -24.20
C LYS A 501 55.10 -51.41 -24.72
N LEU A 502 55.54 -50.69 -25.74
CA LEU A 502 54.73 -49.68 -26.41
C LEU A 502 53.42 -50.27 -26.94
N GLN A 503 53.47 -51.41 -27.62
CA GLN A 503 52.28 -52.09 -28.15
C GLN A 503 51.29 -52.53 -27.05
N SER A 504 51.78 -52.92 -25.87
CA SER A 504 50.91 -53.28 -24.74
C SER A 504 50.09 -52.12 -24.17
N GLU A 505 50.51 -50.88 -24.44
CA GLU A 505 49.83 -49.65 -24.02
C GLU A 505 48.91 -49.08 -25.13
N LEU A 506 48.87 -49.74 -26.29
CA LEU A 506 48.03 -49.37 -27.43
C LEU A 506 46.82 -50.29 -27.55
N ASP A 507 45.72 -49.76 -28.10
CA ASP A 507 44.56 -50.52 -28.52
C ASP A 507 44.36 -50.34 -30.04
N GLY A 508 44.83 -51.34 -30.81
CA GLY A 508 44.77 -51.32 -32.27
C GLY A 508 45.62 -50.20 -32.88
N GLY A 509 46.75 -49.87 -32.26
CA GLY A 509 47.65 -48.78 -32.64
C GLY A 509 47.31 -47.39 -32.09
N ARG A 510 46.30 -47.24 -31.21
CA ARG A 510 45.88 -45.96 -30.60
C ARG A 510 46.14 -45.90 -29.08
N ARG A 511 46.43 -44.71 -28.54
CA ARG A 511 46.69 -44.48 -27.11
C ARG A 511 45.38 -44.30 -26.32
N VAL A 512 45.25 -44.95 -25.16
CA VAL A 512 44.06 -44.86 -24.28
C VAL A 512 44.22 -43.74 -23.23
N VAL A 513 43.21 -42.89 -23.00
CA VAL A 513 43.22 -41.80 -21.99
C VAL A 513 41.96 -41.86 -21.11
N TYR A 514 42.12 -41.81 -19.78
CA TYR A 514 41.03 -41.70 -18.78
C TYR A 514 41.08 -40.32 -18.07
N VAL A 515 39.92 -39.68 -17.81
CA VAL A 515 39.83 -38.38 -17.10
C VAL A 515 38.99 -38.54 -15.82
N THR A 516 39.48 -38.04 -14.69
CA THR A 516 38.86 -38.13 -13.34
C THR A 516 38.33 -36.80 -12.81
N GLU A 517 37.19 -36.87 -12.09
CA GLU A 517 36.33 -35.80 -11.55
C GLU A 517 36.56 -35.59 -10.03
N GLN A 518 36.44 -34.35 -9.51
CA GLN A 518 36.72 -34.00 -8.09
C GLN A 518 35.47 -33.98 -7.18
N ALA A 519 35.49 -34.87 -6.18
CA ALA A 519 35.02 -34.85 -4.79
C ALA A 519 33.71 -34.10 -4.38
N SER A 520 32.70 -34.89 -3.98
CA SER A 520 31.45 -34.49 -3.33
C SER A 520 31.43 -34.81 -1.83
N THR A 521 31.05 -33.83 -1.01
CA THR A 521 30.46 -34.08 0.32
C THR A 521 28.99 -34.49 0.15
N PRO A 522 28.42 -35.38 1.00
CA PRO A 522 27.04 -35.83 0.85
C PRO A 522 26.07 -34.68 1.18
N VAL A 523 25.55 -34.01 0.15
CA VAL A 523 24.52 -32.98 0.28
C VAL A 523 23.19 -33.65 0.59
N LYS A 524 22.56 -33.27 1.71
CA LYS A 524 21.19 -33.67 2.04
C LYS A 524 20.26 -33.18 0.90
N ARG A 525 19.53 -34.11 0.27
CA ARG A 525 18.63 -33.79 -0.83
C ARG A 525 17.32 -33.23 -0.28
N ASP A 526 16.92 -32.06 -0.77
CA ASP A 526 15.62 -31.47 -0.47
C ASP A 526 14.60 -31.84 -1.54
N ASP A 527 13.32 -31.76 -1.22
CA ASP A 527 12.23 -31.92 -2.19
C ASP A 527 12.02 -30.60 -2.93
N LEU A 528 12.59 -30.47 -4.12
CA LEU A 528 12.55 -29.23 -4.90
C LEU A 528 11.16 -28.97 -5.52
N LYS A 529 10.25 -29.95 -5.50
CA LYS A 529 8.87 -29.77 -6.01
C LYS A 529 8.02 -28.88 -5.08
N VAL A 530 8.53 -28.54 -3.90
CA VAL A 530 7.94 -27.52 -3.02
C VAL A 530 7.96 -26.13 -3.67
N VAL A 531 8.86 -25.89 -4.63
CA VAL A 531 8.94 -24.67 -5.41
C VAL A 531 7.95 -24.73 -6.59
N GLU A 532 7.06 -23.76 -6.66
CA GLU A 532 6.04 -23.68 -7.70
C GLU A 532 6.68 -23.49 -9.08
N GLY A 533 6.33 -24.39 -10.01
CA GLY A 533 6.91 -24.45 -11.35
C GLY A 533 7.93 -25.59 -11.53
N ILE A 534 8.37 -26.24 -10.44
CA ILE A 534 9.26 -27.41 -10.48
C ILE A 534 8.44 -28.70 -10.32
N GLY A 535 8.24 -29.43 -11.41
CA GLY A 535 7.65 -30.77 -11.39
C GLY A 535 8.72 -31.87 -11.24
N PRO A 536 8.32 -33.16 -11.07
CA PRO A 536 9.25 -34.28 -10.87
C PRO A 536 10.35 -34.39 -11.93
N LYS A 537 10.02 -34.07 -13.19
CA LYS A 537 11.00 -34.14 -14.29
C LYS A 537 11.98 -32.98 -14.29
N ILE A 538 11.56 -31.81 -13.82
CA ILE A 538 12.44 -30.64 -13.67
C ILE A 538 13.36 -30.84 -12.46
N GLU A 539 12.85 -31.37 -11.35
CA GLU A 539 13.65 -31.80 -10.20
C GLU A 539 14.75 -32.79 -10.62
N GLU A 540 14.43 -33.78 -11.47
CA GLU A 540 15.41 -34.72 -12.01
C GLU A 540 16.50 -34.03 -12.85
N LEU A 541 16.13 -33.07 -13.71
CA LEU A 541 17.09 -32.30 -14.52
C LEU A 541 18.04 -31.47 -13.64
N LEU A 542 17.50 -30.82 -12.61
CA LEU A 542 18.28 -30.03 -11.65
C LEU A 542 19.25 -30.91 -10.86
N ASN A 543 18.79 -32.08 -10.41
CA ASN A 543 19.63 -33.08 -9.74
C ASN A 543 20.75 -33.61 -10.66
N ASN A 544 20.47 -33.83 -11.95
CA ASN A 544 21.50 -34.23 -12.92
C ASN A 544 22.52 -33.11 -13.18
N ALA A 545 22.11 -31.85 -13.03
CA ALA A 545 22.97 -30.66 -13.13
C ALA A 545 23.67 -30.28 -11.80
N GLY A 546 23.59 -31.15 -10.79
CA GLY A 546 24.27 -31.00 -9.50
C GLY A 546 23.56 -30.08 -8.49
N ILE A 547 22.27 -29.81 -8.67
CA ILE A 547 21.44 -29.00 -7.76
C ILE A 547 20.50 -29.94 -7.00
N TYR A 548 20.80 -30.17 -5.72
CA TYR A 548 20.13 -31.17 -4.88
C TYR A 548 19.37 -30.59 -3.67
N SER A 549 19.56 -29.31 -3.35
CA SER A 549 19.02 -28.68 -2.14
C SER A 549 18.42 -27.31 -2.43
N PHE A 550 17.56 -26.82 -1.54
CA PHE A 550 16.98 -25.48 -1.63
C PHE A 550 18.05 -24.39 -1.63
N GLU A 551 19.12 -24.57 -0.85
CA GLU A 551 20.25 -23.63 -0.80
C GLU A 551 21.00 -23.56 -2.14
N GLN A 552 21.23 -24.72 -2.78
CA GLN A 552 21.87 -24.75 -4.10
C GLN A 552 20.99 -24.13 -5.18
N LEU A 553 19.67 -24.34 -5.11
CA LEU A 553 18.71 -23.77 -6.06
C LEU A 553 18.53 -22.26 -5.84
N ALA A 554 18.53 -21.80 -4.58
CA ALA A 554 18.48 -20.39 -4.21
C ALA A 554 19.69 -19.59 -4.71
N ASN A 555 20.87 -20.24 -4.73
CA ASN A 555 22.11 -19.65 -5.22
C ASN A 555 22.32 -19.85 -6.73
N ALA A 556 21.45 -20.61 -7.41
CA ALA A 556 21.55 -20.81 -8.84
C ALA A 556 21.12 -19.54 -9.59
N ARG A 557 21.96 -19.09 -10.53
CA ARG A 557 21.65 -17.95 -11.39
C ARG A 557 20.58 -18.32 -12.41
N TYR A 558 19.74 -17.35 -12.76
CA TYR A 558 18.68 -17.52 -13.75
C TYR A 558 19.19 -18.13 -15.06
N GLU A 559 20.34 -17.65 -15.56
CA GLU A 559 20.95 -18.12 -16.80
C GLU A 559 21.32 -19.60 -16.72
N ARG A 560 21.89 -20.04 -15.59
CA ARG A 560 22.24 -21.44 -15.37
C ARG A 560 20.98 -22.33 -15.39
N LEU A 561 19.92 -21.90 -14.70
CA LEU A 561 18.65 -22.64 -14.65
C LEU A 561 17.99 -22.69 -16.01
N LYS A 562 18.02 -21.58 -16.75
CA LYS A 562 17.49 -21.50 -18.11
C LYS A 562 18.26 -22.41 -19.07
N THR A 563 19.59 -22.42 -19.02
CA THR A 563 20.42 -23.32 -19.83
C THR A 563 20.12 -24.79 -19.55
N ILE A 564 19.95 -25.19 -18.28
CA ILE A 564 19.56 -26.57 -17.91
C ILE A 564 18.21 -26.97 -18.57
N LEU A 565 17.23 -26.06 -18.59
CA LEU A 565 15.93 -26.31 -19.21
C LEU A 565 16.01 -26.32 -20.74
N GLU A 566 16.83 -25.46 -21.35
CA GLU A 566 17.03 -25.40 -22.80
C GLU A 566 17.73 -26.64 -23.35
N GLU A 567 18.78 -27.11 -22.65
CA GLU A 567 19.53 -28.33 -22.98
C GLU A 567 18.69 -29.60 -22.81
N ALA A 568 17.71 -29.59 -21.89
CA ALA A 568 16.78 -30.69 -21.69
C ALA A 568 15.74 -30.85 -22.82
N GLY A 569 15.64 -29.85 -23.70
CA GLY A 569 14.86 -29.89 -24.94
C GLY A 569 13.55 -29.09 -24.93
N PRO A 570 12.85 -29.02 -26.09
CA PRO A 570 11.77 -28.05 -26.33
C PRO A 570 10.59 -28.12 -25.34
N ARG A 571 10.36 -29.28 -24.72
CA ARG A 571 9.28 -29.48 -23.74
C ARG A 571 9.48 -28.70 -22.44
N PHE A 572 10.72 -28.36 -22.09
CA PHE A 572 11.04 -27.68 -20.83
C PHE A 572 11.24 -26.16 -21.00
N GLN A 573 11.41 -25.69 -22.23
CA GLN A 573 11.62 -24.27 -22.58
C GLN A 573 10.41 -23.37 -22.26
N MET A 574 9.22 -23.96 -22.10
CA MET A 574 8.04 -23.21 -21.68
C MET A 574 8.05 -22.88 -20.17
N HIS A 575 8.91 -23.49 -19.37
CA HIS A 575 9.01 -23.17 -17.95
C HIS A 575 9.91 -21.95 -17.74
N ASP A 576 9.51 -21.07 -16.83
CA ASP A 576 10.28 -19.88 -16.49
C ASP A 576 10.88 -20.03 -15.08
N PRO A 577 12.21 -20.16 -14.94
CA PRO A 577 12.85 -20.36 -13.65
C PRO A 577 13.02 -19.06 -12.85
N ALA A 578 12.52 -17.90 -13.32
CA ALA A 578 12.76 -16.60 -12.71
C ALA A 578 12.39 -16.51 -11.21
N SER A 579 11.35 -17.22 -10.77
CA SER A 579 10.91 -17.21 -9.36
C SER A 579 11.54 -18.32 -8.51
N TRP A 580 12.20 -19.30 -9.12
CA TRP A 580 12.68 -20.49 -8.39
C TRP A 580 13.77 -20.17 -7.36
N PRO A 581 14.76 -19.30 -7.64
CA PRO A 581 15.75 -18.93 -6.63
C PRO A 581 15.13 -18.25 -5.40
N GLU A 582 14.13 -17.38 -5.60
CA GLU A 582 13.46 -16.65 -4.52
C GLU A 582 12.61 -17.57 -3.65
N GLN A 583 11.80 -18.43 -4.28
CA GLN A 583 11.02 -19.46 -3.58
C GLN A 583 11.93 -20.45 -2.81
N SER A 584 13.03 -20.88 -3.43
CA SER A 584 13.98 -21.81 -2.81
C SER A 584 14.70 -21.18 -1.63
N LYS A 585 14.95 -19.87 -1.67
CA LYS A 585 15.53 -19.14 -0.53
C LYS A 585 14.60 -19.17 0.68
N LEU A 586 13.30 -18.91 0.46
CA LEU A 586 12.30 -18.98 1.54
C LEU A 586 12.15 -20.40 2.10
N ALA A 587 12.22 -21.42 1.24
CA ALA A 587 12.21 -22.82 1.66
C ALA A 587 13.48 -23.20 2.46
N ALA A 588 14.67 -22.76 2.02
CA ALA A 588 15.94 -22.96 2.74
C ALA A 588 15.92 -22.29 4.13
N ASP A 589 15.32 -21.10 4.22
CA ASP A 589 15.18 -20.33 5.46
C ASP A 589 14.04 -20.84 6.37
N ASN A 590 13.32 -21.91 6.00
CA ASN A 590 12.14 -22.45 6.69
C ASN A 590 10.98 -21.44 6.86
N LYS A 591 10.86 -20.47 5.94
CA LYS A 591 9.84 -19.43 5.95
C LYS A 591 8.59 -19.83 5.17
N TRP A 592 7.93 -20.89 5.64
CA TRP A 592 6.83 -21.54 4.92
C TRP A 592 5.62 -20.64 4.67
N GLU A 593 5.27 -19.75 5.61
CA GLU A 593 4.16 -18.80 5.44
C GLU A 593 4.49 -17.71 4.39
N GLU A 594 5.71 -17.20 4.40
CA GLU A 594 6.17 -16.23 3.39
C GLU A 594 6.23 -16.88 1.99
N LEU A 595 6.67 -18.14 1.92
CA LEU A 595 6.67 -18.92 0.68
C LEU A 595 5.26 -19.09 0.13
N LYS A 596 4.31 -19.46 0.98
CA LYS A 596 2.91 -19.62 0.56
C LYS A 596 2.29 -18.31 0.09
N ALA A 597 2.54 -17.21 0.81
CA ALA A 597 2.07 -15.88 0.41
C ALA A 597 2.72 -15.38 -0.90
N LEU A 598 3.95 -15.81 -1.20
CA LEU A 598 4.60 -15.55 -2.48
C LEU A 598 3.94 -16.38 -3.60
N GLN A 599 3.69 -17.67 -3.36
CA GLN A 599 3.05 -18.59 -4.32
C GLN A 599 1.61 -18.16 -4.66
N GLU A 600 0.84 -17.66 -3.69
CA GLU A 600 -0.51 -17.11 -3.94
C GLU A 600 -0.52 -15.89 -4.89
N LYS A 601 0.63 -15.20 -5.04
CA LYS A 601 0.81 -14.08 -5.97
C LYS A 601 1.40 -14.50 -7.32
N LEU A 602 1.84 -15.75 -7.45
CA LEU A 602 2.36 -16.32 -8.69
C LEU A 602 1.24 -17.06 -9.42
N ASN A 603 1.34 -17.13 -10.74
CA ASN A 603 0.50 -17.96 -11.58
C ASN A 603 1.38 -19.01 -12.25
N ALA A 604 1.36 -20.24 -11.74
CA ALA A 604 2.20 -21.35 -12.18
C ALA A 604 3.71 -21.02 -12.12
N GLY A 605 4.13 -20.31 -11.06
CA GLY A 605 5.52 -19.88 -10.86
C GLY A 605 5.94 -18.63 -11.63
N ARG A 606 5.04 -17.96 -12.36
CA ARG A 606 5.30 -16.68 -13.03
C ARG A 606 4.66 -15.52 -12.27
N LYS A 607 5.26 -14.32 -12.32
CA LYS A 607 4.62 -13.10 -11.77
C LYS A 607 3.32 -12.85 -12.55
N GLY A 608 2.20 -12.85 -11.83
CA GLY A 608 0.85 -12.66 -12.37
C GLY A 608 0.60 -11.25 -12.89
#